data_AF-A0A7V8Y1D7-F1
#
_entry.id   AF-A0A7V8Y1D7-F1
#
_cell.length_a   1.000
_cell.length_b   1.000
_cell.length_c   1.000
_cell.angle_alpha   90.00
_cell.angle_beta   90.00
_cell.angle_gamma   90.00
#
_symmetry.space_group_name_H-M   'P 1'
#
loop_
_entity.id
_entity.type
_entity.pdbx_description
1 polymer ?
#
loop_
_entity_poly.entity_id
_entity_poly.type
_entity_poly.pdbx_seq_one_letter_code
_entity_poly.pdbx_strand_id
1 'polypeptide(L)'
;MAGSDVSATVYRYAFEPSEFTPWPRAGGHHVSGRTVRPLHVEPVGELLALHAATGIELRFVPRIGPLVDALRESGLGFSVIRARNALPAE
;
A
#
# COMPACT_ATOMS: atom_id res chain seq x y z
N MET A 1 -14.54 29.36 4.08
CA MET A 1 -13.32 28.77 4.66
C MET A 1 -12.68 27.90 3.59
N ALA A 2 -11.73 28.45 2.84
CA ALA A 2 -10.95 27.65 1.90
C ALA A 2 -10.15 26.64 2.72
N GLY A 3 -10.47 25.35 2.60
CA GLY A 3 -9.68 24.30 3.23
C GLY A 3 -8.25 24.43 2.73
N SER A 4 -7.29 24.46 3.64
CA SER A 4 -5.88 24.36 3.26
C SER A 4 -5.71 23.09 2.43
N ASP A 5 -5.26 23.23 1.19
CA ASP A 5 -4.94 22.11 0.32
C ASP A 5 -3.77 21.35 0.96
N VAL A 6 -4.08 20.26 1.67
CA VAL A 6 -3.06 19.42 2.28
C VAL A 6 -2.49 18.55 1.17
N SER A 7 -1.33 18.95 0.63
CA SER A 7 -0.57 18.11 -0.28
C SER A 7 0.34 17.15 0.49
N ALA A 8 0.46 15.92 0.00
CA ALA A 8 1.40 14.93 0.52
C ALA A 8 2.21 14.37 -0.65
N THR A 9 3.53 14.30 -0.49
CA THR A 9 4.43 13.70 -1.49
C THR A 9 4.70 12.24 -1.15
N VAL A 10 4.48 11.35 -2.11
CA VAL A 10 4.81 9.92 -1.99
C VAL A 10 6.21 9.68 -2.56
N TYR A 11 7.02 8.87 -1.88
CA TYR A 11 8.39 8.54 -2.26
C TYR A 11 8.57 7.04 -2.50
N ARG A 12 9.40 6.69 -3.48
CA ARG A 12 9.93 5.35 -3.70
C ARG A 12 11.30 5.24 -3.04
N TYR A 13 11.52 4.14 -2.32
CA TYR A 13 12.78 3.81 -1.66
C TYR A 13 13.35 2.55 -2.29
N ALA A 14 14.60 2.60 -2.75
CA ALA A 14 15.34 1.43 -3.21
C ALA A 14 16.32 0.99 -2.12
N PHE A 15 16.37 -0.30 -1.83
CA PHE A 15 17.25 -0.88 -0.81
C PHE A 15 18.10 -2.00 -1.41
N GLU A 16 19.25 -2.30 -0.80
CA GLU A 16 20.10 -3.43 -1.16
C GLU A 16 19.37 -4.76 -0.86
N PRO A 17 19.06 -5.60 -1.88
CA PRO A 17 18.23 -6.79 -1.68
C PRO A 17 18.85 -7.82 -0.75
N SER A 18 20.19 -7.95 -0.74
CA SER A 18 20.90 -8.92 0.12
C SER A 18 20.75 -8.64 1.62
N GLU A 19 20.26 -7.46 2.00
CA GLU A 19 19.99 -7.06 3.38
C GLU A 19 18.67 -7.63 3.93
N PHE A 20 17.88 -8.30 3.08
CA PHE A 20 16.58 -8.88 3.41
C PHE A 20 16.57 -10.38 3.19
N THR A 21 15.73 -11.08 3.95
CA THR A 21 15.46 -12.51 3.77
C THR A 21 13.96 -12.75 3.55
N PRO A 22 13.57 -13.81 2.81
CA PRO A 22 12.17 -14.17 2.67
C PRO A 22 11.51 -14.34 4.04
N TRP A 23 10.32 -13.76 4.21
CA TRP A 23 9.52 -13.95 5.41
C TRP A 23 8.55 -15.12 5.22
N PRO A 24 8.78 -16.29 5.83
CA PRO A 24 8.04 -17.50 5.47
C PRO A 24 6.53 -17.42 5.76
N ARG A 25 6.11 -16.53 6.67
CA ARG A 25 4.71 -16.36 7.08
C ARG A 25 3.93 -15.40 6.19
N ALA A 26 4.59 -14.65 5.32
CA ALA A 26 3.96 -13.66 4.47
C ALA A 26 4.29 -14.02 3.02
N GLY A 27 3.31 -14.56 2.29
CA GLY A 27 3.49 -15.03 0.92
C GLY A 27 4.16 -13.96 0.04
N GLY A 28 5.42 -14.19 -0.33
CA GLY A 28 6.22 -13.30 -1.19
C GLY A 28 6.87 -12.08 -0.52
N HIS A 29 6.74 -11.90 0.79
CA HIS A 29 7.34 -10.74 1.47
C HIS A 29 8.77 -11.04 1.94
N HIS A 30 9.57 -9.99 2.04
CA HIS A 30 10.93 -10.04 2.58
C HIS A 30 11.04 -9.14 3.81
N VAL A 31 11.90 -9.50 4.76
CA VAL A 31 12.09 -8.78 6.02
C VAL A 31 13.57 -8.65 6.36
N SER A 32 13.93 -7.60 7.09
CA SER A 32 15.24 -7.45 7.71
C SER A 32 15.07 -7.26 9.22
N GLY A 33 15.90 -7.93 10.02
CA GLY A 33 15.91 -7.80 11.47
C GLY A 33 16.65 -6.57 11.99
N ARG A 34 17.16 -5.72 11.08
CA ARG A 34 17.94 -4.52 11.39
C ARG A 34 17.51 -3.36 10.51
N THR A 35 17.89 -2.16 10.91
CA THR A 35 17.68 -0.96 10.09
C THR A 35 18.49 -1.05 8.81
N VAL A 36 17.84 -0.89 7.66
CA VAL A 36 18.48 -0.79 6.34
C VAL A 36 18.30 0.65 5.85
N ARG A 37 19.38 1.26 5.34
CA ARG A 37 19.31 2.60 4.73
C ARG A 37 19.03 2.47 3.23
N PRO A 38 18.18 3.33 2.65
CA PRO A 38 17.92 3.30 1.23
C PRO A 38 19.16 3.69 0.42
N LEU A 39 19.37 3.03 -0.70
CA LEU A 39 20.35 3.40 -1.72
C LEU A 39 19.87 4.63 -2.49
N HIS A 40 18.56 4.70 -2.78
CA HIS A 40 17.92 5.81 -3.46
C HIS A 40 16.57 6.13 -2.84
N VAL A 41 16.23 7.42 -2.84
CA VAL A 41 14.92 7.95 -2.45
C VAL A 41 14.52 8.96 -3.50
N GLU A 42 13.36 8.76 -4.13
CA GLU A 42 12.86 9.67 -5.17
C GLU A 42 11.34 9.86 -5.06
N PRO A 43 10.81 11.04 -5.41
CA PRO A 43 9.36 11.24 -5.44
C PRO A 43 8.74 10.38 -6.55
N VAL A 44 7.58 9.79 -6.28
CA VAL A 44 6.83 9.00 -7.26
C VAL A 44 6.20 9.88 -8.34
N GLY A 45 5.94 11.16 -8.03
CA GLY A 45 5.28 12.10 -8.94
C GLY A 45 3.75 11.94 -8.95
N GLU A 46 3.14 12.13 -10.11
CA GLU A 46 1.68 12.13 -10.30
C GLU A 46 1.08 10.73 -10.19
N LEU A 47 0.76 10.32 -8.95
CA LEU A 47 0.34 8.95 -8.63
C LEU A 47 -0.90 8.51 -9.42
N LEU A 48 -1.89 9.40 -9.60
CA LEU A 48 -3.13 9.10 -10.33
C LEU A 48 -2.84 8.83 -11.81
N ALA A 49 -1.98 9.65 -12.43
CA ALA A 49 -1.58 9.48 -13.82
C ALA A 49 -0.82 8.16 -14.01
N LEU A 50 0.05 7.79 -13.07
CA LEU A 50 0.77 6.51 -13.10
C LEU A 50 -0.16 5.30 -12.98
N HIS A 51 -1.18 5.34 -12.11
CA HIS A 51 -2.18 4.27 -12.03
C HIS A 51 -2.93 4.11 -13.35
N ALA A 52 -3.37 5.22 -13.94
CA ALA A 52 -4.07 5.20 -15.23
C ALA A 52 -3.20 4.64 -16.35
N ALA A 53 -1.93 5.08 -16.45
CA ALA A 53 -1.00 4.61 -17.46
C ALA A 53 -0.64 3.11 -17.34
N THR A 54 -0.69 2.56 -16.12
CA THR A 54 -0.37 1.15 -15.84
C THR A 54 -1.58 0.24 -15.79
N GLY A 55 -2.79 0.77 -15.94
CA GLY A 55 -4.04 0.01 -15.85
C GLY A 55 -4.35 -0.50 -14.44
N ILE A 56 -3.80 0.14 -13.40
CA ILE A 56 -4.10 -0.18 -12.00
C ILE A 56 -5.40 0.52 -11.61
N GLU A 57 -6.39 -0.24 -11.15
CA GLU A 57 -7.66 0.33 -10.69
C GLU A 57 -7.44 1.18 -9.44
N LEU A 58 -7.97 2.41 -9.47
CA LEU A 58 -8.17 3.23 -8.29
C LEU A 58 -9.68 3.43 -8.08
N ARG A 59 -10.18 2.96 -6.94
CA ARG A 59 -11.59 3.06 -6.58
C ARG A 59 -11.76 3.78 -5.26
N PHE A 60 -12.49 4.89 -5.30
CA PHE A 60 -12.99 5.52 -4.08
C PHE A 60 -14.19 4.73 -3.59
N VAL A 61 -14.14 4.28 -2.34
CA VAL A 61 -15.26 3.62 -1.67
C VAL A 61 -15.60 4.39 -0.40
N PRO A 62 -16.89 4.66 -0.11
CA PRO A 62 -17.28 5.33 1.14
C PRO A 62 -16.83 4.55 2.38
N ARG A 63 -16.82 3.20 2.26
CA ARG A 63 -16.33 2.27 3.29
C ARG A 63 -15.63 1.10 2.61
N ILE A 64 -14.45 0.72 3.12
CA ILE A 64 -13.68 -0.41 2.59
C ILE A 64 -14.18 -1.76 3.10
N GLY A 65 -14.88 -1.80 4.25
CA GLY A 65 -15.35 -3.02 4.92
C GLY A 65 -16.14 -3.97 4.01
N PRO A 66 -17.22 -3.53 3.35
CA PRO A 66 -18.01 -4.41 2.48
C PRO A 66 -17.20 -5.04 1.33
N LEU A 67 -16.22 -4.32 0.78
CA LEU A 67 -15.31 -4.89 -0.22
C LEU A 67 -14.40 -5.96 0.39
N VAL A 68 -13.90 -5.74 1.61
CA VAL A 68 -13.09 -6.74 2.33
C VAL A 68 -13.90 -8.00 2.64
N ASP A 69 -15.16 -7.87 3.01
CA ASP A 69 -16.04 -9.00 3.28
C ASP A 69 -16.30 -9.82 2.00
N ALA A 70 -16.61 -9.14 0.89
CA ALA A 70 -16.75 -9.79 -0.41
C ALA A 70 -15.45 -10.50 -0.87
N LEU A 71 -14.28 -9.88 -0.63
CA LEU A 71 -12.98 -10.50 -0.93
C LEU A 71 -12.75 -11.77 -0.08
N ARG A 72 -13.17 -11.77 1.20
CA ARG A 72 -13.09 -12.97 2.06
C ARG A 72 -13.95 -14.11 1.53
N GLU A 73 -15.17 -13.80 1.08
CA GLU A 73 -16.11 -14.78 0.53
C GLU A 73 -15.68 -15.30 -0.85
N SER A 74 -14.94 -14.49 -1.62
CA SER A 74 -14.52 -14.85 -2.99
C SER A 74 -13.52 -16.01 -3.09
N GLY A 75 -12.81 -16.33 -2.00
CA GLY A 75 -11.73 -17.31 -2.00
C GLY A 75 -10.43 -16.84 -2.67
N LEU A 76 -10.35 -15.59 -3.14
CA LEU A 76 -9.14 -15.01 -3.71
C LEU A 76 -8.07 -14.78 -2.64
N GLY A 77 -6.79 -14.86 -3.03
CA GLY A 77 -5.70 -14.35 -2.20
C GLY A 77 -5.71 -12.82 -2.19
N PHE A 78 -5.84 -12.21 -1.01
CA PHE A 78 -5.84 -10.75 -0.88
C PHE A 78 -5.10 -10.29 0.38
N SER A 79 -4.72 -9.01 0.41
CA SER A 79 -4.19 -8.34 1.59
C SER A 79 -4.83 -6.94 1.72
N VAL A 80 -4.94 -6.45 2.95
CA VAL A 80 -5.49 -5.11 3.23
C VAL A 80 -4.55 -4.38 4.17
N ILE A 81 -4.03 -3.25 3.72
CA ILE A 81 -3.08 -2.44 4.49
C ILE A 81 -3.85 -1.54 5.46
N ARG A 82 -3.41 -1.53 6.72
CA ARG A 82 -4.02 -0.74 7.82
C ARG A 82 -5.52 -1.04 8.01
N ALA A 83 -5.96 -2.27 7.78
CA ALA A 83 -7.37 -2.68 7.94
C ALA A 83 -7.98 -2.28 9.30
N ARG A 84 -7.17 -2.27 10.38
CA ARG A 84 -7.59 -1.83 11.71
C ARG A 84 -8.14 -0.39 11.75
N ASN A 85 -7.70 0.49 10.84
CA ASN A 85 -8.15 1.89 10.77
C ASN A 85 -9.53 2.01 10.14
N ALA A 86 -10.08 0.93 9.60
CA ALA A 86 -11.41 0.88 9.01
C ALA A 86 -12.50 0.38 9.99
N LEU A 87 -12.20 0.29 11.29
CA LEU A 87 -13.12 -0.21 12.33
C LEU A 87 -13.77 0.93 13.16
N PRO A 88 -15.05 0.82 13.59
CA PRO A 88 -16.00 -0.27 13.33
C PRO A 88 -16.97 0.02 12.16
N ALA A 89 -17.55 -1.07 11.64
CA ALA A 89 -18.76 -1.06 10.82
C ALA A 89 -19.98 -0.82 11.73
N GLU A 90 -20.75 0.23 11.45
CA GLU A 90 -22.20 0.15 11.60
C GLU A 90 -22.77 -0.56 10.37
#